data_AF-A0A4R9B913-F1
#
_entry.id   AF-A0A4R9B913-F1
#
_cell.length_a   1.000
_cell.length_b   1.000
_cell.length_c   1.000
_cell.angle_alpha   90.00
_cell.angle_beta   90.00
_cell.angle_gamma   90.00
#
_symmetry.space_group_name_H-M   'P 1'
#
loop_
_entity.id
_entity.type
_entity.pdbx_description
1 polymer ?
#
loop_
_entity_poly.entity_id
_entity_poly.type
_entity_poly.pdbx_seq_one_letter_code
_entity_poly.pdbx_strand_id
1 'polypeptide(L)' 'MDDFWANALGSLAPTVLIGLVFWFVMRAIIHADRTERKAYAQIEAEERAKLGLASHDKPAN' A
#
# COMPACT_ATOMS: atom_id res chain seq x y z
N MET A 1 -28.56 32.02 6.20
CA MET A 1 -28.33 30.94 5.20
C MET A 1 -27.11 30.11 5.58
N ASP A 2 -26.09 30.70 6.21
CA ASP A 2 -24.86 30.02 6.64
C ASP A 2 -25.13 28.87 7.64
N ASP A 3 -26.04 29.07 8.59
CA ASP A 3 -26.41 28.02 9.57
C ASP A 3 -27.03 26.77 8.91
N PHE A 4 -27.78 26.94 7.82
CA PHE A 4 -28.40 25.82 7.12
C PHE A 4 -27.35 24.96 6.42
N TRP A 5 -26.40 25.60 5.74
CA TRP A 5 -25.28 24.91 5.09
C TRP A 5 -24.30 24.31 6.11
N ALA A 6 -24.02 24.99 7.22
CA ALA A 6 -23.18 24.48 8.29
C ALA A 6 -23.78 23.25 8.98
N ASN A 7 -25.09 23.26 9.26
CA ASN A 7 -25.79 22.12 9.85
C ASN A 7 -25.93 20.95 8.87
N ALA A 8 -26.16 21.23 7.57
CA ALA A 8 -26.22 20.20 6.54
C ALA A 8 -24.86 19.51 6.35
N LEU A 9 -23.76 20.27 6.29
CA LEU A 9 -22.40 19.71 6.20
C LEU A 9 -22.00 18.99 7.49
N GLY A 10 -22.37 19.53 8.65
CA GLY A 10 -22.10 18.93 9.95
C GLY A 10 -22.79 17.59 10.16
N SER A 11 -24.02 17.41 9.63
CA SER A 11 -24.74 16.13 9.70
C SER A 11 -24.21 15.07 8.73
N LEU A 12 -23.61 15.48 7.62
CA LEU A 12 -22.96 14.58 6.65
C LEU A 12 -21.53 14.19 7.06
N ALA A 13 -20.85 15.03 7.84
CA ALA A 13 -19.49 14.78 8.32
C ALA A 13 -19.29 13.37 8.95
N PRO A 14 -20.14 12.85 9.85
CA PRO A 14 -19.90 11.55 10.48
C PRO A 14 -19.90 10.38 9.49
N THR A 15 -20.76 10.38 8.47
CA THR A 15 -20.81 9.27 7.50
C THR A 15 -19.62 9.32 6.53
N VAL A 16 -19.24 10.53 6.09
CA VAL A 16 -18.06 10.74 5.24
C VAL A 16 -16.79 10.37 6.01
N LEU A 17 -16.69 10.75 7.29
CA LEU A 17 -15.55 10.42 8.13
C LEU A 17 -15.36 8.89 8.24
N ILE A 18 -16.44 8.15 8.51
CA ILE A 18 -16.40 6.68 8.57
C ILE A 18 -15.98 6.10 7.21
N GLY A 19 -16.54 6.61 6.12
CA GLY A 19 -16.18 6.19 4.76
C GLY A 19 -14.70 6.43 4.44
N LEU A 20 -14.15 7.58 4.85
CA LEU A 20 -12.73 7.92 4.68
C LEU A 20 -11.83 7.01 5.51
N VAL A 21 -12.18 6.74 6.77
CA VAL A 21 -11.43 5.82 7.62
C VAL A 21 -11.43 4.41 7.02
N PHE A 22 -12.59 3.92 6.59
CA PHE A 22 -12.71 2.61 5.95
C PHE A 22 -11.88 2.52 4.67
N TRP A 23 -11.98 3.53 3.80
CA TRP A 23 -11.18 3.61 2.58
C TRP A 23 -9.68 3.63 2.88
N PHE A 24 -9.27 4.40 3.89
CA PHE A 24 -7.87 4.48 4.30
C PHE A 24 -7.35 3.13 4.78
N VAL A 25 -8.11 2.42 5.61
CA VAL A 25 -7.75 1.07 6.08
C VAL A 25 -7.64 0.10 4.91
N MET A 26 -8.64 0.06 4.01
CA MET A 26 -8.62 -0.82 2.85
C MET A 26 -7.42 -0.51 1.93
N ARG A 27 -7.15 0.77 1.71
CA ARG A 27 -6.00 1.23 0.93
C ARG A 27 -4.67 0.83 1.59
N ALA A 28 -4.56 0.95 2.91
CA ALA A 28 -3.36 0.58 3.65
C ALA A 28 -3.08 -0.92 3.53
N ILE A 29 -4.11 -1.77 3.67
CA ILE A 29 -3.99 -3.24 3.53
C ILE A 29 -3.48 -3.60 2.11
N ILE A 30 -4.11 -3.04 1.08
CA ILE A 30 -3.72 -3.30 -0.32
C ILE A 30 -2.29 -2.80 -0.62
N HIS A 31 -1.86 -1.70 -0.02
CA HIS A 31 -0.52 -1.14 -0.24
C HIS A 31 0.57 -1.87 0.56
N ALA A 32 0.23 -2.41 1.74
CA ALA A 32 1.14 -3.20 2.56
C ALA A 32 1.58 -4.48 1.83
N ASP A 33 0.66 -5.25 1.23
CA ASP A 33 1.00 -6.45 0.43
C ASP A 33 1.98 -6.16 -0.72
N ARG A 34 1.87 -4.97 -1.33
CA ARG A 34 2.79 -4.53 -2.39
C ARG A 34 4.19 -4.15 -1.88
N THR A 35 4.30 -3.71 -0.64
CA THR A 35 5.58 -3.27 -0.04
C THR A 35 6.38 -4.47 0.44
N GLU A 36 5.71 -5.43 1.07
CA GLU A 36 6.34 -6.67 1.54
C GLU A 36 6.97 -7.45 0.39
N ARG A 37 6.23 -7.65 -0.71
CA ARG A 37 6.76 -8.36 -1.90
C ARG A 37 8.01 -7.70 -2.50
N LYS A 38 8.10 -6.37 -2.47
CA LYS A 38 9.26 -5.64 -3.01
C LYS A 38 10.46 -5.70 -2.07
N ALA A 39 10.24 -5.64 -0.77
CA ALA A 39 11.30 -5.75 0.23
C ALA A 39 11.93 -7.15 0.21
N TYR A 40 11.12 -8.22 0.16
CA TYR A 40 11.64 -9.59 0.05
C TYR A 40 12.42 -9.83 -1.24
N ALA A 41 11.95 -9.33 -2.39
CA ALA A 41 12.65 -9.46 -3.66
C ALA A 41 14.00 -8.72 -3.69
N GLN A 42 14.09 -7.56 -3.03
CA GLN A 42 15.36 -6.83 -2.90
C GLN A 42 16.35 -7.59 -2.02
N ILE A 43 15.90 -8.10 -0.86
CA ILE A 43 16.75 -8.87 0.05
C ILE A 43 17.25 -10.16 -0.62
N GLU A 44 16.38 -10.90 -1.32
CA GLU A 44 16.79 -12.11 -2.04
C GLU A 44 17.76 -11.81 -3.19
N ALA A 45 17.59 -10.70 -3.91
CA ALA A 45 18.53 -10.27 -4.94
C ALA A 45 19.90 -9.91 -4.36
N GLU A 46 19.93 -9.24 -3.20
CA GLU A 46 21.16 -8.94 -2.49
C GLU A 46 21.85 -10.20 -1.94
N GLU A 47 21.10 -11.16 -1.41
CA GLU A 47 21.64 -12.44 -0.94
C GLU A 47 22.18 -13.29 -2.10
N ARG A 48 21.47 -13.37 -3.22
CA ARG A 48 21.96 -14.06 -4.44
C ARG A 48 23.21 -13.40 -5.02
N ALA A 49 23.31 -12.07 -4.96
CA ALA A 49 24.50 -11.34 -5.38
C ALA A 49 25.68 -11.62 -4.45
N LYS A 50 25.46 -11.64 -3.12
CA LYS A 50 26.49 -11.97 -2.11
C LYS A 50 26.96 -13.42 -2.18
N LEU A 51 26.05 -14.34 -2.51
CA LEU A 51 26.35 -15.77 -2.67
C LEU A 51 27.02 -16.11 -4.01
N GLY A 52 27.23 -15.13 -4.90
CA GLY A 52 27.87 -15.36 -6.20
C GLY A 52 27.06 -16.25 -7.15
N LEU A 53 25.77 -16.49 -6.86
CA LEU A 53 24.89 -17.35 -7.64
C LEU A 53 24.32 -16.66 -8.90
N ALA A 54 24.64 -15.39 -9.11
CA ALA A 54 24.22 -14.62 -10.28
C ALA A 54 24.69 -15.22 -11.62
N SER A 55 25.68 -16.11 -11.62
CA SER A 55 26.27 -16.70 -12.83
C SER A 55 25.73 -18.07 -13.24
N HIS A 56 24.87 -18.73 -12.45
CA HIS A 56 24.39 -20.09 -12.79
C HIS A 56 23.07 -20.11 -13.59
N ASP A 57 22.62 -18.97 -14.11
CA ASP A 57 21.42 -18.89 -14.96
C ASP A 57 21.78 -18.35 -16.36
N LYS A 58 22.93 -18.81 -16.89
CA LYS A 58 23.20 -18.70 -18.32
C LYS A 58 22.50 -19.90 -18.97
N PRO A 59 21.42 -19.72 -19.76
CA PRO A 59 20.88 -20.83 -20.51
C PRO A 59 22.00 -21.34 -21.43
N ALA A 60 22.44 -22.56 -21.15
CA ALA A 60 23.30 -23.29 -22.06
C ALA A 60 22.48 -23.54 -23.32
N ASN A 61 22.76 -22.72 -24.35
CA ASN A 61 22.52 -22.94 -25.79
C ASN A 61 21.11 -23.31 -26.22
#